data_AF-A0A382BYU7-F1
#
_entry.id   AF-A0A382BYU7-F1
#
_cell.length_a   1.000
_cell.length_b   1.000
_cell.length_c   1.000
_cell.angle_alpha   90.00
_cell.angle_beta   90.00
_cell.angle_gamma   90.00
#
_symmetry.space_group_name_H-M   'P 1'
#
loop_
_entity.id
_entity.type
_entity.pdbx_description
1 polymer ?
#
loop_
_entity_poly.entity_id
_entity_poly.type
_entity_poly.pdbx_seq_one_letter_code
_entity_poly.pdbx_strand_id
1 'polypeptide(L)'
;MGYRWLVSLGAWATSLIVLWLLSVPVIAQTALRTPWGDPDLQGTWTNTTTTPMERPSELADREVLTDEERAEFDAEAIRNADRPPPPGSTGAYNNFWFERGVRTDQTSWVIDPPNGTLPLITPKEEQRIIDLALVRDSSSYPTTWEDVNIYERCITRGMPGTMMPGFYNHNYL
;
A
#
# COMPACT_ATOMS: atom_id res chain seq x y z
N MET A 1 52.22 -24.37 -39.53
CA MET A 1 51.62 -25.04 -38.35
C MET A 1 51.39 -24.13 -37.12
N GLY A 2 51.47 -22.79 -37.22
CA GLY A 2 51.43 -21.89 -36.04
C GLY A 2 50.13 -21.10 -35.78
N TYR A 3 49.23 -20.96 -36.76
CA TYR A 3 48.09 -20.03 -36.64
C TYR A 3 46.84 -20.60 -35.93
N ARG A 4 46.73 -21.94 -35.80
CA ARG A 4 45.56 -22.57 -35.14
C ARG A 4 45.54 -22.35 -33.64
N TRP A 5 46.71 -22.29 -32.99
CA TRP A 5 46.83 -22.11 -31.54
C TRP A 5 46.49 -20.69 -31.07
N LEU A 6 46.80 -19.68 -31.88
CA LEU A 6 46.52 -18.27 -31.57
C LEU A 6 45.01 -17.95 -31.62
N VAL A 7 44.28 -18.55 -32.56
CA VAL A 7 42.81 -18.40 -32.66
C VAL A 7 42.11 -19.08 -31.48
N SER A 8 42.60 -20.24 -31.05
CA SER A 8 42.07 -20.93 -29.87
C SER A 8 42.26 -20.10 -28.60
N LEU A 9 43.46 -19.58 -28.35
CA LEU A 9 43.74 -18.74 -27.17
C LEU A 9 42.88 -17.46 -27.12
N GLY A 10 42.63 -16.83 -28.27
CA GLY A 10 41.72 -15.69 -28.38
C GLY A 10 40.28 -16.03 -27.99
N ALA A 11 39.77 -17.18 -28.43
CA ALA A 11 38.41 -17.63 -28.13
C ALA A 11 38.19 -17.99 -26.65
N TRP A 12 39.23 -18.52 -25.98
CA TRP A 12 39.21 -18.79 -24.55
C TRP A 12 39.27 -17.50 -23.73
N ALA A 13 40.10 -16.54 -24.13
CA ALA A 13 40.19 -15.23 -23.47
C ALA A 13 38.88 -14.45 -23.58
N THR A 14 38.21 -14.46 -24.74
CA THR A 14 36.90 -13.80 -24.91
C THR A 14 35.81 -14.50 -24.09
N SER A 15 35.81 -15.83 -24.02
CA SER A 15 34.82 -16.59 -23.24
C SER A 15 34.96 -16.35 -21.73
N LEU A 16 36.20 -16.22 -21.24
CA LEU A 16 36.48 -15.89 -19.83
C LEU A 16 36.03 -14.48 -19.47
N ILE A 17 36.19 -13.51 -20.37
CA ILE A 17 35.73 -12.13 -20.16
C ILE A 17 34.19 -12.06 -20.15
N VAL A 18 33.51 -12.79 -21.04
CA VAL A 18 32.04 -12.87 -21.06
C VAL A 18 31.50 -13.53 -19.78
N LEU A 19 32.14 -14.59 -19.28
CA LEU A 19 31.77 -15.19 -18.00
C LEU A 19 31.97 -14.23 -16.81
N TRP A 20 33.03 -13.42 -16.83
CA TRP A 20 33.28 -12.41 -15.80
C TRP A 20 32.24 -11.29 -15.82
N LEU A 21 31.80 -10.84 -17.01
CA LEU A 21 30.78 -9.80 -17.17
C LEU A 21 29.36 -10.27 -16.80
N LEU A 22 29.07 -11.57 -16.86
CA LEU A 22 27.81 -12.15 -16.38
C LEU A 22 27.78 -12.34 -14.85
N SER A 23 28.90 -12.12 -14.17
CA SER A 23 29.06 -12.30 -12.73
C SER A 23 28.93 -10.98 -11.96
N VAL A 24 27.97 -10.12 -12.32
CA VAL A 24 27.65 -8.97 -11.47
C VAL A 24 26.91 -9.51 -10.24
N PRO A 25 27.50 -9.47 -9.03
CA PRO A 25 26.73 -9.81 -7.84
C PRO A 25 25.60 -8.78 -7.76
N VAL A 26 24.35 -9.27 -7.75
CA VAL A 26 23.21 -8.45 -7.32
C VAL A 26 23.46 -8.15 -5.86
N ILE A 27 24.11 -7.02 -5.58
CA ILE A 27 24.24 -6.50 -4.23
C ILE A 27 22.82 -6.06 -3.84
N ALA A 28 22.09 -6.95 -3.17
CA ALA A 28 20.92 -6.57 -2.41
C ALA A 28 21.34 -5.43 -1.48
N GLN A 29 20.60 -4.33 -1.47
CA GLN A 29 20.81 -3.24 -0.53
C GLN A 29 20.87 -3.85 0.88
N THR A 30 21.99 -3.66 1.58
CA THR A 30 22.11 -4.09 2.98
C THR A 30 21.01 -3.37 3.75
N ALA A 31 19.99 -4.11 4.22
CA ALA A 31 18.96 -3.56 5.08
C ALA A 31 19.64 -2.81 6.24
N LEU A 32 19.17 -1.58 6.52
CA LEU A 32 19.69 -0.83 7.66
C LEU A 32 19.46 -1.68 8.91
N ARG A 33 20.52 -1.88 9.69
CA ARG A 33 20.49 -2.62 10.93
C ARG A 33 21.03 -1.77 12.06
N THR A 34 20.47 -1.94 13.24
CA THR A 34 20.98 -1.34 14.45
C THR A 34 22.36 -1.94 14.81
N PRO A 35 23.14 -1.29 15.69
CA PRO A 35 24.40 -1.85 16.18
C PRO A 35 24.28 -3.22 16.88
N TRP A 36 23.07 -3.60 17.31
CA TRP A 36 22.75 -4.89 17.94
C TRP A 36 22.14 -5.92 16.96
N GLY A 37 22.04 -5.59 15.67
CA GLY A 37 21.74 -6.54 14.59
C GLY A 37 20.27 -6.64 14.17
N ASP A 38 19.37 -5.91 14.82
CA ASP A 38 17.95 -5.84 14.46
C ASP A 38 17.73 -4.92 13.25
N PRO A 39 16.63 -5.07 12.49
CA PRO A 39 16.24 -4.10 11.47
C PRO A 39 16.11 -2.70 12.08
N ASP A 40 16.76 -1.72 11.46
CA ASP A 40 16.61 -0.32 11.83
C ASP A 40 15.35 0.24 11.18
N LEU A 41 14.30 0.42 11.99
CA LEU A 41 13.02 0.98 11.58
C LEU A 41 12.90 2.48 11.90
N GLN A 42 14.00 3.15 12.23
CA GLN A 42 13.99 4.60 12.44
C GLN A 42 13.66 5.33 11.13
N GLY A 43 12.77 6.33 11.21
CA GLY A 43 12.41 7.13 10.05
C GLY A 43 11.10 7.87 10.25
N THR A 44 10.65 8.50 9.17
CA THR A 44 9.26 8.94 9.04
C THR A 44 8.60 8.01 8.05
N TRP A 45 7.54 7.37 8.51
CA TRP A 45 6.80 6.40 7.72
C TRP A 45 5.51 7.02 7.22
N THR A 46 5.10 6.61 6.02
CA THR A 46 3.85 7.05 5.42
C THR A 46 3.16 5.89 4.73
N ASN A 47 1.83 5.90 4.78
CA ASN A 47 0.97 5.01 4.01
C ASN A 47 0.11 5.76 2.98
N THR A 48 0.57 6.95 2.54
CA THR A 48 -0.07 7.72 1.47
C THR A 48 -0.01 6.96 0.14
N THR A 49 -1.12 6.36 -0.25
CA THR A 49 -1.28 5.75 -1.58
C THR A 49 -2.75 5.68 -1.96
N THR A 50 -3.02 5.65 -3.25
CA THR A 50 -4.33 5.36 -3.82
C THR A 50 -4.56 3.86 -3.99
N THR A 51 -3.56 2.99 -3.73
CA THR A 51 -3.71 1.54 -3.77
C THR A 51 -4.68 1.09 -2.67
N PRO A 52 -5.76 0.37 -3.03
CA PRO A 52 -6.77 -0.03 -2.06
C PRO A 52 -6.23 -1.13 -1.14
N MET A 53 -6.81 -1.22 0.07
CA MET A 53 -6.48 -2.30 1.00
C MET A 53 -6.83 -3.66 0.38
N GLU A 54 -8.06 -3.80 -0.10
CA GLU A 54 -8.56 -5.00 -0.76
C GLU A 54 -8.61 -4.83 -2.28
N ARG A 55 -8.41 -5.93 -3.00
CA ARG A 55 -8.42 -5.94 -4.45
C ARG A 55 -9.84 -5.72 -4.98
N PRO A 56 -10.02 -4.77 -5.91
CA PRO A 56 -11.27 -4.65 -6.65
C PRO A 56 -11.61 -5.96 -7.36
N SER A 57 -12.88 -6.34 -7.38
CA SER A 57 -13.32 -7.61 -7.97
C SER A 57 -13.00 -7.70 -9.46
N GLU A 58 -12.96 -6.56 -10.16
CA GLU A 58 -12.58 -6.44 -11.57
C GLU A 58 -11.11 -6.80 -11.83
N LEU A 59 -10.29 -6.79 -10.78
CA LEU A 59 -8.85 -7.09 -10.84
C LEU A 59 -8.51 -8.39 -10.10
N ALA A 60 -9.47 -9.19 -9.65
CA ALA A 60 -9.25 -10.35 -8.77
C ALA A 60 -8.10 -11.28 -9.20
N ASP A 61 -8.00 -11.56 -10.51
CA ASP A 61 -7.01 -12.46 -11.12
C ASP A 61 -5.69 -11.77 -11.51
N ARG A 62 -5.50 -10.50 -11.13
CA ARG A 62 -4.34 -9.68 -11.48
C ARG A 62 -3.73 -9.05 -10.24
N GLU A 63 -2.47 -9.36 -9.98
CA GLU A 63 -1.73 -8.78 -8.86
C GLU A 63 -1.08 -7.44 -9.20
N VAL A 64 -0.81 -7.19 -10.49
CA VAL A 64 0.00 -6.05 -10.95
C VAL A 64 -0.74 -5.25 -12.04
N LEU A 65 -0.62 -3.92 -11.93
CA LEU A 65 -1.12 -2.92 -12.85
C LEU A 65 -0.02 -2.50 -13.83
N THR A 66 -0.41 -2.09 -15.05
CA THR A 66 0.49 -1.37 -15.95
C THR A 66 0.69 0.08 -15.49
N ASP A 67 1.73 0.73 -16.00
CA ASP A 67 2.01 2.13 -15.69
C ASP A 67 0.86 3.06 -16.11
N GLU A 68 0.23 2.78 -17.25
CA GLU A 68 -0.92 3.53 -17.77
C GLU A 68 -2.15 3.36 -16.88
N GLU A 69 -2.44 2.14 -16.42
CA GLU A 69 -3.57 1.87 -15.53
C GLU A 69 -3.39 2.61 -14.20
N ARG A 70 -2.18 2.59 -13.62
CA ARG A 70 -1.89 3.35 -12.40
C ARG A 70 -2.13 4.83 -12.56
N ALA A 71 -1.63 5.41 -13.66
CA ALA A 71 -1.80 6.83 -13.94
C ALA A 71 -3.28 7.20 -14.11
N GLU A 72 -4.07 6.34 -14.77
CA GLU A 72 -5.50 6.57 -14.92
C GLU A 72 -6.24 6.49 -13.57
N PHE A 73 -5.91 5.51 -12.73
CA PHE A 73 -6.52 5.40 -11.41
C PHE A 73 -6.16 6.56 -10.48
N ASP A 74 -4.92 7.05 -10.52
CA ASP A 74 -4.51 8.23 -9.78
C ASP A 74 -5.25 9.48 -10.28
N ALA A 75 -5.38 9.64 -11.59
CA ALA A 75 -6.15 10.73 -12.18
C ALA A 75 -7.64 10.64 -11.81
N GLU A 76 -8.21 9.44 -11.79
CA GLU A 76 -9.60 9.20 -11.37
C GLU A 76 -9.81 9.58 -9.89
N ALA A 77 -8.88 9.20 -9.01
CA ALA A 77 -8.95 9.56 -7.59
C ALA A 77 -8.99 11.08 -7.38
N ILE A 78 -8.21 11.83 -8.16
CA ILE A 78 -8.21 13.30 -8.14
C ILE A 78 -9.55 13.85 -8.63
N ARG A 79 -10.04 13.39 -9.79
CA ARG A 79 -11.33 13.83 -10.35
C ARG A 79 -12.49 13.56 -9.40
N ASN A 80 -12.49 12.41 -8.74
CA ASN A 80 -13.53 12.02 -7.79
C ASN A 80 -13.51 12.90 -6.53
N ALA A 81 -12.34 13.30 -6.05
CA ALA A 81 -12.20 14.19 -4.89
C ALA A 81 -12.67 15.62 -5.19
N ASP A 82 -12.43 16.11 -6.41
CA ASP A 82 -12.82 17.48 -6.82
C ASP A 82 -14.24 17.55 -7.42
N ARG A 83 -15.01 16.47 -7.38
CA ARG A 83 -16.38 16.46 -7.92
C ARG A 83 -17.26 17.48 -7.18
N PRO A 84 -18.13 18.21 -7.89
CA PRO A 84 -19.05 19.13 -7.24
C PRO A 84 -20.01 18.37 -6.30
N PRO A 85 -20.37 18.97 -5.15
CA PRO A 85 -21.29 18.34 -4.24
C PRO A 85 -22.70 18.24 -4.85
N PRO A 86 -23.50 17.24 -4.46
CA PRO A 86 -24.92 17.19 -4.83
C PRO A 86 -25.68 18.45 -4.40
N PRO A 87 -26.73 18.86 -5.12
CA PRO A 87 -27.55 20.00 -4.73
C PRO A 87 -28.04 19.89 -3.28
N GLY A 88 -27.88 20.95 -2.50
CA GLY A 88 -28.25 20.98 -1.09
C GLY A 88 -27.21 20.41 -0.12
N SER A 89 -26.07 19.90 -0.62
CA SER A 89 -24.93 19.50 0.20
C SER A 89 -23.87 20.60 0.24
N THR A 90 -23.26 20.82 1.40
CA THR A 90 -22.07 21.67 1.55
C THR A 90 -20.81 21.03 0.96
N GLY A 91 -20.87 19.75 0.58
CA GLY A 91 -19.73 18.97 0.10
C GLY A 91 -18.78 18.51 1.20
N ALA A 92 -17.70 17.88 0.74
CA ALA A 92 -16.57 17.44 1.56
C ALA A 92 -15.30 18.16 1.10
N TYR A 93 -14.17 17.86 1.73
CA TYR A 93 -12.87 18.33 1.27
C TYR A 93 -12.59 17.92 -0.18
N ASN A 94 -11.88 18.78 -0.89
CA ASN A 94 -11.42 18.55 -2.26
C ASN A 94 -10.00 17.93 -2.26
N ASN A 95 -9.44 17.65 -3.44
CA ASN A 95 -8.15 16.97 -3.56
C ASN A 95 -6.99 17.71 -2.86
N PHE A 96 -7.05 19.04 -2.77
CA PHE A 96 -6.04 19.86 -2.10
C PHE A 96 -5.76 19.43 -0.65
N TRP A 97 -6.77 18.96 0.08
CA TRP A 97 -6.63 18.60 1.49
C TRP A 97 -6.25 17.14 1.73
N PHE A 98 -6.36 16.27 0.72
CA PHE A 98 -6.13 14.85 0.87
C PHE A 98 -4.67 14.47 0.60
N GLU A 99 -4.10 13.65 1.47
CA GLU A 99 -2.76 13.08 1.31
C GLU A 99 -2.85 11.71 0.61
N ARG A 100 -3.16 11.69 -0.70
CA ARG A 100 -3.45 10.44 -1.42
C ARG A 100 -2.22 9.69 -1.94
N GLY A 101 -1.08 10.36 -2.10
CA GLY A 101 0.10 9.73 -2.73
C GLY A 101 -0.19 9.27 -4.16
N VAL A 102 0.47 8.17 -4.56
CA VAL A 102 0.32 7.55 -5.89
C VAL A 102 0.07 6.06 -5.75
N ARG A 103 -0.49 5.45 -6.78
CA ARG A 103 -0.71 4.00 -6.84
C ARG A 103 0.62 3.26 -6.91
N THR A 104 0.76 2.18 -6.15
CA THR A 104 1.82 1.17 -6.37
C THR A 104 1.53 0.35 -7.63
N ASP A 105 2.47 -0.49 -8.04
CA ASP A 105 2.24 -1.51 -9.08
C ASP A 105 1.23 -2.59 -8.66
N GLN A 106 1.02 -2.78 -7.36
CA GLN A 106 0.06 -3.76 -6.86
C GLN A 106 -1.40 -3.30 -6.97
N THR A 107 -2.30 -4.26 -7.20
CA THR A 107 -3.74 -4.03 -7.23
C THR A 107 -4.39 -3.95 -5.84
N SER A 108 -3.69 -4.39 -4.79
CA SER A 108 -4.14 -4.38 -3.38
C SER A 108 -2.96 -4.36 -2.40
N TRP A 109 -3.21 -3.98 -1.13
CA TRP A 109 -2.24 -4.18 -0.03
C TRP A 109 -2.27 -5.60 0.52
N VAL A 110 -3.43 -6.25 0.50
CA VAL A 110 -3.54 -7.67 0.86
C VAL A 110 -2.87 -8.48 -0.25
N ILE A 111 -1.79 -9.18 0.12
CA ILE A 111 -1.05 -10.10 -0.75
C ILE A 111 -1.51 -11.54 -0.52
N ASP A 112 -1.78 -11.90 0.74
CA ASP A 112 -2.29 -13.21 1.15
C ASP A 112 -3.58 -13.01 1.96
N PRO A 113 -4.72 -13.56 1.52
CA PRO A 113 -4.92 -14.51 0.40
C PRO A 113 -4.64 -13.94 -1.00
N PRO A 114 -4.27 -14.77 -2.00
CA PRO A 114 -3.88 -14.31 -3.34
C PRO A 114 -4.97 -13.59 -4.12
N ASN A 115 -6.23 -13.66 -3.69
CA ASN A 115 -7.33 -12.86 -4.27
C ASN A 115 -7.32 -11.40 -3.77
N GLY A 116 -6.44 -11.06 -2.84
CA GLY A 116 -6.24 -9.71 -2.32
C GLY A 116 -7.39 -9.19 -1.48
N THR A 117 -8.22 -10.06 -0.90
CA THR A 117 -9.34 -9.66 -0.03
C THR A 117 -9.06 -10.02 1.42
N LEU A 118 -9.56 -9.25 2.37
CA LEU A 118 -9.47 -9.61 3.77
C LEU A 118 -10.22 -10.93 4.04
N PRO A 119 -9.77 -11.75 5.00
CA PRO A 119 -10.46 -12.98 5.37
C PRO A 119 -11.90 -12.72 5.80
N LEU A 120 -12.77 -13.71 5.59
CA LEU A 120 -14.18 -13.64 5.97
C LEU A 120 -14.33 -13.25 7.44
N ILE A 121 -15.11 -12.19 7.67
CA ILE A 121 -15.52 -11.78 9.01
C ILE A 121 -16.37 -12.88 9.63
N THR A 122 -16.13 -13.20 10.91
CA THR A 122 -17.03 -14.11 11.63
C THR A 122 -18.41 -13.46 11.77
N PRO A 123 -19.52 -14.22 11.82
CA PRO A 123 -20.86 -13.64 11.97
C PRO A 123 -21.00 -12.73 13.21
N LYS A 124 -20.26 -13.03 14.29
CA LYS A 124 -20.21 -12.18 15.49
C LYS A 124 -19.61 -10.81 15.20
N GLU A 125 -18.54 -10.77 14.41
CA GLU A 125 -17.85 -9.53 14.07
C GLU A 125 -18.64 -8.71 13.05
N GLU A 126 -19.29 -9.39 12.10
CA GLU A 126 -20.26 -8.76 11.19
C GLU A 126 -21.37 -8.05 11.96
N GLN A 127 -21.97 -8.74 12.95
CA GLN A 127 -22.99 -8.13 13.79
C GLN A 127 -22.44 -6.92 14.57
N ARG A 128 -21.21 -7.01 15.10
CA ARG A 128 -20.57 -5.89 15.80
C ARG A 128 -20.40 -4.66 14.90
N ILE A 129 -20.00 -4.85 13.65
CA ILE A 129 -19.84 -3.77 12.67
C ILE A 129 -21.20 -3.12 12.37
N ILE A 130 -22.25 -3.94 12.17
CA ILE A 130 -23.63 -3.45 11.95
C ILE A 130 -24.10 -2.63 13.15
N ASP A 131 -23.95 -3.15 14.37
CA ASP A 131 -24.37 -2.46 15.59
C ASP A 131 -23.67 -1.11 15.75
N LEU A 132 -22.36 -1.04 15.47
CA LEU A 132 -21.59 0.22 15.48
C LEU A 132 -22.04 1.21 14.40
N ALA A 133 -22.41 0.72 13.21
CA ALA A 133 -22.93 1.58 12.15
C ALA A 133 -24.28 2.19 12.53
N LEU A 134 -25.16 1.41 13.17
CA LEU A 134 -26.45 1.88 13.67
C LEU A 134 -26.30 2.96 14.75
N VAL A 135 -25.33 2.82 15.66
CA VAL A 135 -25.05 3.86 16.67
C VAL A 135 -24.61 5.16 16.00
N ARG A 136 -23.71 5.10 15.00
CA ARG A 136 -23.25 6.29 14.25
C ARG A 136 -24.36 7.01 13.48
N ASP A 137 -25.33 6.27 12.96
CA ASP A 137 -26.47 6.82 12.20
C ASP A 137 -27.65 7.23 13.10
N SER A 138 -27.66 6.77 14.35
CA SER A 138 -28.68 7.15 15.31
C SER A 138 -28.49 8.60 15.76
N SER A 139 -29.61 9.34 15.85
CA SER A 139 -29.64 10.67 16.51
C SER A 139 -29.62 10.57 18.04
N SER A 140 -29.42 9.35 18.56
CA SER A 140 -29.45 9.05 19.98
C SER A 140 -28.16 9.56 20.62
N TYR A 141 -28.29 10.37 21.66
CA TYR A 141 -27.13 10.76 22.44
C TYR A 141 -26.52 9.52 23.12
N PRO A 142 -25.18 9.41 23.16
CA PRO A 142 -24.49 8.37 23.92
C PRO A 142 -25.01 8.31 25.36
N THR A 143 -25.41 7.13 25.82
CA THR A 143 -25.95 6.94 27.18
C THR A 143 -24.87 6.55 28.18
N THR A 144 -23.79 5.94 27.68
CA THR A 144 -22.61 5.56 28.45
C THR A 144 -21.33 6.00 27.72
N TRP A 145 -20.19 5.96 28.43
CA TRP A 145 -18.88 6.21 27.84
C TRP A 145 -18.43 5.12 26.85
N GLU A 146 -19.12 3.97 26.81
CA GLU A 146 -18.85 2.91 25.83
C GLU A 146 -19.50 3.20 24.48
N ASP A 147 -20.54 4.05 24.45
CA ASP A 147 -21.30 4.39 23.25
C ASP A 147 -20.60 5.46 22.39
N VAL A 148 -19.67 6.22 22.97
CA VAL A 148 -18.85 7.22 22.26
C VAL A 148 -17.67 6.58 21.53
N ASN A 149 -17.30 7.16 20.39
CA ASN A 149 -16.26 6.58 19.55
C ASN A 149 -14.86 6.64 20.23
N ILE A 150 -13.92 5.83 19.76
CA ILE A 150 -12.56 5.74 20.35
C ILE A 150 -11.83 7.10 20.38
N TYR A 151 -12.06 7.97 19.39
CA TYR A 151 -11.41 9.26 19.30
C TYR A 151 -11.95 10.25 20.34
N GLU A 152 -13.27 10.24 20.59
CA GLU A 152 -13.91 11.03 21.67
C GLU A 152 -13.46 10.59 23.06
N ARG A 153 -13.04 9.33 23.19
CA ARG A 153 -12.48 8.77 24.42
C ARG A 153 -10.98 8.99 24.57
N CYS A 154 -10.36 9.78 23.70
CA CYS A 154 -8.92 10.01 23.64
C CYS A 154 -8.11 8.71 23.46
N ILE A 155 -8.70 7.69 22.84
CA ILE A 155 -8.03 6.43 22.50
C ILE A 155 -7.57 6.53 21.05
N THR A 156 -6.26 6.37 20.82
CA THR A 156 -5.69 6.33 19.47
C THR A 156 -6.12 5.06 18.72
N ARG A 157 -6.17 5.12 17.38
CA ARG A 157 -6.36 3.95 16.51
C ARG A 157 -5.26 2.88 16.70
N GLY A 158 -4.13 3.24 17.32
CA GLY A 158 -3.04 2.33 17.68
C GLY A 158 -2.32 1.74 16.45
N MET A 159 -1.24 0.98 16.68
CA MET A 159 -0.61 0.18 15.63
C MET A 159 -1.28 -1.22 15.60
N PRO A 160 -1.58 -1.80 14.41
CA PRO A 160 -1.28 -1.29 13.07
C PRO A 160 -2.37 -0.37 12.49
N GLY A 161 -3.39 0.03 13.25
CA GLY A 161 -4.50 0.86 12.76
C GLY A 161 -4.08 2.20 12.14
N THR A 162 -3.00 2.82 12.62
CA THR A 162 -2.37 4.01 12.02
C THR A 162 -1.67 3.72 10.70
N MET A 163 -1.27 2.47 10.45
CA MET A 163 -0.60 2.01 9.23
C MET A 163 -1.58 1.59 8.13
N MET A 164 -2.89 1.54 8.43
CA MET A 164 -3.91 1.20 7.43
C MET A 164 -4.16 2.40 6.50
N PRO A 165 -4.25 2.20 5.16
CA PRO A 165 -4.49 3.27 4.19
C PRO A 165 -5.75 4.05 4.54
N GLY A 166 -5.67 5.37 4.47
CA GLY A 166 -6.80 6.27 4.69
C GLY A 166 -6.81 7.42 3.69
N PHE A 167 -7.35 8.58 4.09
CA PHE A 167 -7.39 9.77 3.24
C PHE A 167 -6.69 11.02 3.84
N TYR A 168 -6.27 11.00 5.11
CA TYR A 168 -5.73 12.17 5.82
C TYR A 168 -4.87 11.77 7.03
N ASN A 169 -3.79 12.52 7.31
CA ASN A 169 -2.84 12.31 8.41
C ASN A 169 -2.14 10.93 8.37
N HIS A 170 -1.39 10.70 7.30
CA HIS A 170 -0.76 9.40 7.00
C HIS A 170 0.70 9.27 7.41
N ASN A 171 1.29 10.33 7.98
CA ASN A 171 2.65 10.27 8.50
C ASN A 171 2.66 9.75 9.94
N TYR A 172 3.52 8.78 10.24
CA TYR A 172 3.73 8.22 11.57
C TYR A 172 5.22 8.02 11.86
N LEU A 173 5.56 8.12 13.15
CA LEU A 173 6.92 8.00 13.70
C LEU A 173 7.22 6.55 14.09
#